data_AF-A0A6G1LKR6-F1
#
_entry.id   AF-A0A6G1LKR6-F1
#
_cell.length_a   1.000
_cell.length_b   1.000
_cell.length_c   1.000
_cell.angle_alpha   90.00
_cell.angle_beta   90.00
_cell.angle_gamma   90.00
#
_symmetry.space_group_name_H-M   'P 1'
#
loop_
_entity.id
_entity.type
_entity.pdbx_description
1 polymer ?
#
loop_
_entity_poly.entity_id
_entity_poly.type
_entity_poly.pdbx_seq_one_letter_code
_entity_poly.pdbx_strand_id
1 'polypeptide(L)'
;MSWRQNLGQTGANTIPLGTRRRFGGDDGPEPDGAPESGKRGRSPERREPELNPDGTKKRRKKNRWGDASENKAAGLMNLPTAITAPMTAEQLDAYVTHLRIEEISQKLRINDVVPADGDRSPSPPPQYDNFGRRVNTREYRYRKKLEDERHKLIEKAMKIIPSYHPPSDYRRPTKTQEKVYVPVNDYPEINFSMHSNPLTPPLCT
;
A
#
# COMPACT_ATOMS: atom_id res chain seq x y z
N MET A 1 -18.32 39.42 35.41
CA MET A 1 -17.32 40.24 34.70
C MET A 1 -16.08 39.35 34.53
N SER A 2 -15.39 39.11 33.42
CA SER A 2 -15.11 39.78 32.13
C SER A 2 -14.45 38.70 31.23
N TRP A 3 -15.01 38.27 30.10
CA TRP A 3 -14.78 38.71 28.71
C TRP A 3 -13.32 38.89 28.22
N ARG A 4 -13.05 38.16 27.11
CA ARG A 4 -12.01 38.31 26.03
C ARG A 4 -10.63 37.67 26.30
N GLN A 5 -9.93 37.05 25.34
CA GLN A 5 -10.18 36.84 23.91
C GLN A 5 -9.24 35.75 23.37
N ASN A 6 -9.77 34.90 22.49
CA ASN A 6 -8.99 34.16 21.49
C ASN A 6 -8.45 35.16 20.45
N LEU A 7 -7.13 35.19 20.22
CA LEU A 7 -6.54 35.75 19.01
C LEU A 7 -5.52 34.73 18.49
N GLY A 8 -5.83 34.15 17.33
CA GLY A 8 -4.91 33.31 16.58
C GLY A 8 -3.82 34.13 15.90
N GLN A 9 -2.63 33.55 15.77
CA GLN A 9 -1.56 33.90 14.83
C GLN A 9 -0.56 32.74 14.85
N THR A 10 -0.70 31.74 13.98
CA THR A 10 0.05 31.59 12.73
C THR A 10 1.58 31.76 12.88
N GLY A 11 2.29 30.63 12.93
CA GLY A 11 3.35 30.35 11.95
C GLY A 11 4.63 31.20 11.93
N ALA A 12 5.08 31.78 13.04
CA ALA A 12 6.41 32.42 13.10
C ALA A 12 7.22 31.90 14.29
N ASN A 13 8.39 31.34 14.00
CA ASN A 13 9.34 30.78 14.97
C ASN A 13 10.07 31.94 15.67
N THR A 14 9.52 32.47 16.76
CA THR A 14 10.06 33.64 17.50
C THR A 14 10.86 33.26 18.75
N ILE A 15 11.61 32.16 18.70
CA ILE A 15 12.54 31.79 19.76
C ILE A 15 13.92 32.28 19.34
N PRO A 16 14.53 33.27 20.02
CA PRO A 16 15.83 33.78 19.62
C PRO A 16 16.90 32.70 19.81
N LEU A 17 17.61 32.38 18.73
CA LEU A 17 18.77 31.48 18.73
C LEU A 17 19.85 32.07 19.65
N GLY A 18 20.23 31.30 20.68
CA GLY A 18 21.17 31.71 21.72
C GLY A 18 22.56 32.13 21.22
N THR A 19 23.25 32.84 22.11
CA THR A 19 24.50 33.57 21.86
C THR A 19 25.59 32.71 21.22
N ARG A 20 25.90 33.05 19.97
CA ARG A 20 26.99 32.47 19.16
C ARG A 20 28.34 32.85 19.80
N ARG A 21 28.98 31.93 20.52
CA ARG A 21 30.33 32.13 21.08
C ARG A 21 31.34 32.30 19.95
N ARG A 22 31.83 33.54 19.77
CA ARG A 22 33.05 33.89 19.02
C ARG A 22 34.25 33.73 19.94
N PHE A 23 35.37 33.35 19.31
CA PHE A 23 36.67 33.04 19.87
C PHE A 23 37.37 34.27 20.49
N GLY A 24 37.98 34.11 21.67
CA GLY A 24 39.11 34.92 22.17
C GLY A 24 38.85 35.83 23.37
N GLY A 25 39.69 35.71 24.42
CA GLY A 25 39.92 36.74 25.44
C GLY A 25 39.90 36.26 26.90
N ASP A 26 41.01 36.45 27.60
CA ASP A 26 41.52 35.97 28.90
C ASP A 26 40.81 36.51 30.19
N ASP A 27 41.23 35.96 31.36
CA ASP A 27 41.12 36.44 32.77
C ASP A 27 40.20 35.71 33.80
N GLY A 28 40.68 34.54 34.29
CA GLY A 28 40.75 33.99 35.71
C GLY A 28 39.52 33.76 36.65
N PRO A 29 39.65 33.03 37.79
CA PRO A 29 40.32 31.74 38.11
C PRO A 29 39.36 30.62 38.68
N GLU A 30 39.88 29.37 38.73
CA GLU A 30 39.35 28.01 39.08
C GLU A 30 38.61 27.74 40.43
N PRO A 31 38.11 26.51 40.81
CA PRO A 31 38.16 25.16 40.18
C PRO A 31 36.84 24.30 40.25
N ASP A 32 36.94 23.03 39.84
CA ASP A 32 36.10 21.85 40.19
C ASP A 32 35.03 21.36 39.19
N GLY A 33 35.39 20.34 38.40
CA GLY A 33 34.43 19.50 37.68
C GLY A 33 35.05 18.78 36.48
N ALA A 34 35.42 17.51 36.66
CA ALA A 34 35.96 16.64 35.61
C ALA A 34 35.10 16.65 34.32
N PRO A 35 35.69 16.76 33.11
CA PRO A 35 34.91 16.68 31.89
C PRO A 35 34.62 15.21 31.58
N GLU A 36 33.40 14.78 31.87
CA GLU A 36 32.88 13.49 31.45
C GLU A 36 33.01 13.36 29.92
N SER A 37 33.67 12.29 29.50
CA SER A 37 34.00 11.99 28.11
C SER A 37 32.80 12.19 27.18
N GLY A 38 32.93 13.11 26.23
CA GLY A 38 32.01 13.25 25.12
C GLY A 38 31.99 11.98 24.27
N LYS A 39 31.07 11.06 24.58
CA LYS A 39 30.77 9.89 23.74
C LYS A 39 30.10 10.35 22.45
N ARG A 40 30.93 10.74 21.49
CA ARG A 40 30.59 10.79 20.07
C ARG A 40 30.44 9.35 19.60
N GLY A 41 29.22 8.83 19.59
CA GLY A 41 28.96 7.47 19.13
C GLY A 41 27.57 7.02 19.51
N ARG A 42 26.64 7.11 18.55
CA ARG A 42 25.30 6.54 18.64
C ARG A 42 25.39 5.03 18.57
N SER A 43 25.86 4.40 19.64
CA SER A 43 25.58 3.00 19.92
C SER A 43 24.10 2.90 20.30
N PRO A 44 23.34 1.91 19.81
CA PRO A 44 21.95 1.74 20.19
C PRO A 44 21.93 1.31 21.66
N GLU A 45 21.87 2.27 22.58
CA GLU A 45 21.46 1.97 23.95
C GLU A 45 20.13 1.24 23.88
N ARG A 46 20.07 0.10 24.57
CA ARG A 46 18.83 -0.63 24.85
C ARG A 46 17.97 0.30 25.70
N ARG A 47 17.25 1.22 25.07
CA ARG A 47 16.27 2.08 25.74
C ARG A 47 15.34 1.16 26.51
N GLU A 48 15.34 1.31 27.83
CA GLU A 48 14.34 0.67 28.67
C GLU A 48 12.95 1.03 28.13
N PRO A 49 12.01 0.06 28.12
CA PRO A 49 10.69 0.30 27.58
C PRO A 49 10.01 1.37 28.41
N GLU A 50 9.88 2.58 27.85
CA GLU A 50 9.11 3.64 28.48
C GLU A 50 7.68 3.13 28.75
N LEU A 51 7.32 3.03 30.02
CA LEU A 51 5.99 2.66 30.45
C LEU A 51 5.09 3.89 30.43
N ASN A 52 3.79 3.68 30.21
CA ASN A 52 2.76 4.68 30.52
C ASN A 52 2.68 4.85 32.05
N PRO A 53 2.08 5.95 32.57
CA PRO A 53 1.84 6.11 34.01
C PRO A 53 1.03 4.97 34.64
N ASP A 54 0.34 4.18 33.81
CA ASP A 54 -0.47 3.01 34.15
C ASP A 54 0.32 1.67 34.09
N GLY A 55 1.65 1.71 33.99
CA GLY A 55 2.53 0.53 33.93
C GLY A 55 2.50 -0.26 32.62
N THR A 56 1.65 0.12 31.66
CA THR A 56 1.57 -0.54 30.35
C THR A 56 2.70 -0.11 29.42
N LYS A 57 3.28 -1.05 28.66
CA LYS A 57 4.32 -0.75 27.67
C LYS A 57 3.80 0.26 26.64
N LYS A 58 4.46 1.42 26.48
CA LYS A 58 4.14 2.35 25.39
C LYS A 58 4.30 1.63 24.05
N ARG A 59 3.22 1.59 23.28
CA ARG A 59 3.24 1.06 21.91
C ARG A 59 4.22 1.90 21.08
N ARG A 60 5.39 1.35 20.78
CA ARG A 60 6.34 2.01 19.86
C ARG A 60 5.63 2.23 18.52
N LYS A 61 5.71 3.45 17.97
CA LYS A 61 5.26 3.74 16.61
C LYS A 61 6.03 2.80 15.68
N LYS A 62 5.31 1.96 14.96
CA LYS A 62 5.90 0.97 14.08
C LYS A 62 6.48 1.66 12.85
N ASN A 63 7.68 1.26 12.48
CA ASN A 63 8.32 1.70 11.24
C ASN A 63 7.59 1.05 10.06
N ARG A 64 7.30 1.82 9.01
CA ARG A 64 6.67 1.31 7.78
C ARG A 64 7.67 0.76 6.77
N TRP A 65 8.95 1.05 6.98
CA TRP A 65 10.03 0.46 6.20
C TRP A 65 10.36 -0.91 6.79
N GLY A 66 10.04 -1.97 6.04
CA GLY A 66 10.43 -3.34 6.36
C GLY A 66 11.91 -3.57 6.09
N ASP A 67 12.44 -4.66 6.64
CA ASP A 67 13.81 -5.05 6.35
C ASP A 67 13.93 -5.56 4.90
N ALA A 68 15.10 -5.38 4.27
CA ALA A 68 15.33 -5.82 2.89
C ALA A 68 15.15 -7.33 2.74
N SER A 69 15.42 -8.09 3.81
CA SER A 69 15.27 -9.55 3.87
C SER A 69 13.80 -10.02 3.94
N GLU A 70 12.88 -9.18 4.42
CA GLU A 70 11.46 -9.52 4.57
C GLU A 70 10.74 -9.49 3.21
N ASN A 71 11.24 -8.70 2.25
CA ASN A 71 10.69 -8.63 0.90
C ASN A 71 11.27 -9.73 0.00
N LYS A 72 10.90 -10.99 0.26
CA LYS A 72 11.32 -12.14 -0.57
C LYS A 72 10.99 -11.97 -2.05
N ALA A 73 9.89 -11.26 -2.35
CA ALA A 73 9.49 -10.93 -3.71
C ALA A 73 10.51 -10.01 -4.41
N ALA A 74 11.13 -9.06 -3.71
CA ALA A 74 12.09 -8.13 -4.31
C ALA A 74 13.38 -8.85 -4.77
N GLY A 75 13.80 -9.90 -4.04
CA GLY A 75 14.96 -10.72 -4.44
C GLY A 75 14.71 -11.64 -5.63
N LEU A 76 13.44 -11.90 -5.98
CA LEU A 76 13.05 -12.76 -7.10
C LEU A 76 12.62 -11.96 -8.34
N MET A 77 12.50 -10.65 -8.22
CA MET A 77 12.21 -9.76 -9.33
C MET A 77 13.50 -9.45 -10.08
N ASN A 78 13.55 -9.82 -11.36
CA ASN A 78 14.69 -9.55 -12.23
C ASN A 78 14.67 -8.12 -12.81
N LEU A 79 13.84 -7.22 -12.27
CA LEU A 79 13.68 -5.85 -12.76
C LEU A 79 14.34 -4.84 -11.80
N PRO A 80 15.17 -3.92 -12.32
CA PRO A 80 15.87 -2.93 -11.48
C PRO A 80 14.89 -1.90 -10.90
N THR A 81 14.95 -1.68 -9.58
CA THR A 81 14.11 -0.68 -8.91
C THR A 81 14.62 0.75 -9.10
N ALA A 82 15.91 0.92 -9.42
CA ALA A 82 16.51 2.21 -9.71
C ALA A 82 16.37 2.56 -11.19
N ILE A 83 15.66 3.66 -11.46
CA ILE A 83 15.51 4.24 -12.81
C ILE A 83 16.70 5.18 -13.05
N THR A 84 17.56 4.84 -14.01
CA THR A 84 18.74 5.66 -14.36
C THR A 84 18.62 6.33 -15.74
N ALA A 85 17.73 5.86 -16.60
CA ALA A 85 17.56 6.36 -17.96
C ALA A 85 16.51 7.48 -18.04
N PRO A 86 16.68 8.48 -18.93
CA PRO A 86 15.62 9.46 -19.21
C PRO A 86 14.48 8.78 -19.96
N MET A 87 13.28 8.82 -19.39
CA MET A 87 12.07 8.28 -19.99
C MET A 87 10.89 9.25 -19.88
N THR A 88 9.94 9.12 -20.79
CA THR A 88 8.71 9.93 -20.79
C THR A 88 7.81 9.56 -19.61
N ALA A 89 6.86 10.44 -19.26
CA ALA A 89 5.91 10.17 -18.17
C ALA A 89 5.07 8.90 -18.41
N GLU A 90 4.72 8.61 -19.66
CA GLU A 90 3.97 7.40 -20.03
C GLU A 90 4.83 6.14 -19.89
N GLN A 91 6.10 6.20 -20.29
CA GLN A 91 7.06 5.11 -20.11
C GLN A 91 7.36 4.85 -18.63
N LEU A 92 7.44 5.91 -17.81
CA LEU A 92 7.56 5.80 -16.35
C LEU A 92 6.36 5.04 -15.77
N ASP A 93 5.15 5.44 -16.14
CA ASP A 93 3.93 4.80 -15.64
C ASP A 93 3.81 3.34 -16.12
N ALA A 94 4.19 3.07 -17.37
CA ALA A 94 4.28 1.71 -17.92
C ALA A 94 5.28 0.85 -17.12
N TYR A 95 6.47 1.38 -16.85
CA TYR A 95 7.53 0.69 -16.11
C TYR A 95 7.11 0.37 -14.67
N VAL A 96 6.59 1.37 -13.95
CA VAL A 96 6.12 1.20 -12.57
C VAL A 96 4.95 0.22 -12.51
N THR A 97 4.01 0.29 -13.45
CA THR A 97 2.88 -0.65 -13.53
C THR A 97 3.38 -2.07 -13.77
N HIS A 98 4.33 -2.26 -14.68
CA HIS A 98 4.90 -3.57 -14.97
C HIS A 98 5.65 -4.16 -13.77
N LEU A 99 6.52 -3.37 -13.15
CA LEU A 99 7.26 -3.74 -11.93
C LEU A 99 6.31 -4.20 -10.82
N ARG A 100 5.22 -3.44 -10.60
CA ARG A 100 4.24 -3.78 -9.57
C ARG A 100 3.46 -5.05 -9.87
N ILE A 101 3.12 -5.33 -11.13
CA ILE A 101 2.45 -6.57 -11.54
C ILE A 101 3.34 -7.79 -11.25
N GLU A 102 4.64 -7.69 -11.53
CA GLU A 102 5.59 -8.75 -11.25
C GLU A 102 5.78 -8.99 -9.75
N GLU A 103 5.90 -7.92 -8.96
CA GLU A 103 5.98 -8.00 -7.50
C GLU A 103 4.80 -8.79 -6.93
N ILE A 104 3.58 -8.43 -7.35
CA ILE A 104 2.37 -9.12 -6.89
C ILE A 104 2.34 -10.56 -7.39
N SER A 105 2.77 -10.81 -8.63
CA SER A 105 2.80 -12.16 -9.19
C SER A 105 3.76 -13.08 -8.42
N GLN A 106 4.94 -12.58 -8.02
CA GLN A 106 5.87 -13.34 -7.18
C GLN A 106 5.31 -13.58 -5.76
N LYS A 107 4.66 -12.57 -5.16
CA LYS A 107 3.99 -12.72 -3.86
C LYS A 107 2.92 -13.81 -3.88
N LEU A 108 2.12 -13.86 -4.96
CA LEU A 108 1.11 -14.91 -5.15
C LEU A 108 1.75 -16.29 -5.37
N ARG A 109 2.88 -16.37 -6.10
CA ARG A 109 3.59 -17.63 -6.39
C ARG A 109 4.26 -18.25 -5.16
N ILE A 110 4.90 -17.44 -4.33
CA ILE A 110 5.56 -17.87 -3.08
C ILE A 110 4.53 -18.08 -1.94
N ASN A 111 3.28 -17.67 -2.15
CA ASN A 111 2.24 -17.56 -1.10
C ASN A 111 2.61 -16.60 0.05
N ASP A 112 3.53 -15.66 -0.19
CA ASP A 112 3.91 -14.60 0.74
C ASP A 112 2.95 -13.41 0.64
N VAL A 113 1.71 -13.68 1.03
CA VAL A 113 0.56 -12.80 0.78
C VAL A 113 0.12 -12.07 2.06
N VAL A 114 0.44 -12.62 3.22
CA VAL A 114 -0.03 -12.11 4.52
C VAL A 114 1.07 -11.27 5.18
N PRO A 115 0.87 -9.96 5.40
CA PRO A 115 1.82 -9.13 6.13
C PRO A 115 2.10 -9.68 7.53
N ALA A 116 3.28 -9.48 8.12
CA ALA A 116 3.62 -9.99 9.46
C ALA A 116 2.58 -9.61 10.55
N ASP A 117 2.41 -10.48 11.55
CA ASP A 117 1.34 -10.42 12.57
C ASP A 117 1.24 -9.10 13.37
N GLY A 118 2.32 -8.31 13.38
CA GLY A 118 2.36 -7.02 14.04
C GLY A 118 1.37 -6.00 13.46
N ASP A 119 1.16 -5.91 12.15
CA ASP A 119 0.53 -4.74 11.49
C ASP A 119 -0.92 -4.92 11.07
N ARG A 120 -1.62 -5.86 11.70
CA ARG A 120 -2.92 -6.29 11.24
C ARG A 120 -4.04 -5.52 11.95
N SER A 121 -5.01 -5.04 11.18
CA SER A 121 -6.30 -4.61 11.72
C SER A 121 -7.11 -5.83 12.17
N PRO A 122 -8.06 -5.66 13.12
CA PRO A 122 -8.93 -6.75 13.55
C PRO A 122 -9.64 -7.38 12.34
N SER A 123 -9.76 -8.71 12.34
CA SER A 123 -10.40 -9.43 11.24
C SER A 123 -11.93 -9.21 11.25
N PRO A 124 -12.58 -9.17 10.07
CA PRO A 124 -14.03 -9.14 9.96
C PRO A 124 -14.65 -10.45 10.49
N PRO A 125 -15.97 -10.48 10.72
CA PRO A 125 -16.67 -11.69 11.14
C PRO A 125 -16.50 -12.82 10.11
N PRO A 126 -16.51 -14.09 10.56
CA PRO A 126 -16.39 -15.24 9.67
C PRO A 126 -17.62 -15.36 8.76
N GLN A 127 -17.37 -15.61 7.48
CA GLN A 127 -18.40 -15.90 6.49
C GLN A 127 -18.22 -17.33 6.01
N TYR A 128 -19.33 -18.07 5.92
CA TYR A 128 -19.36 -19.48 5.54
C TYR A 128 -20.02 -19.66 4.16
N ASP A 129 -19.56 -20.67 3.44
CA ASP A 129 -20.15 -21.17 2.21
C ASP A 129 -21.40 -22.03 2.53
N ASN A 130 -22.18 -22.38 1.51
CA ASN A 130 -23.34 -23.26 1.61
C ASN A 130 -22.98 -24.65 2.17
N PHE A 131 -21.72 -25.06 2.04
CA PHE A 131 -21.16 -26.30 2.60
C PHE A 131 -20.61 -26.14 4.03
N GLY A 132 -20.85 -25.01 4.70
CA GLY A 132 -20.40 -24.77 6.09
C GLY A 132 -18.89 -24.53 6.25
N ARG A 133 -18.14 -24.33 5.16
CA ARG A 133 -16.70 -24.02 5.18
C ARG A 133 -16.49 -22.51 5.27
N ARG A 134 -15.51 -22.06 6.07
CA ARG A 134 -15.19 -20.63 6.18
C ARG A 134 -14.52 -20.13 4.89
N VAL A 135 -15.15 -19.16 4.23
CA VAL A 135 -14.66 -18.55 2.98
C VAL A 135 -13.73 -17.37 3.28
N ASN A 136 -14.08 -16.57 4.29
CA ASN A 136 -13.32 -15.37 4.64
C ASN A 136 -12.20 -15.71 5.63
N THR A 137 -11.22 -16.48 5.15
CA THR A 137 -9.95 -16.65 5.86
C THR A 137 -9.07 -15.43 5.64
N ARG A 138 -8.06 -15.25 6.50
CA ARG A 138 -7.11 -14.14 6.39
C ARG A 138 -6.35 -14.22 5.07
N GLU A 139 -5.89 -15.41 4.74
CA GLU A 139 -5.12 -15.75 3.54
C GLU A 139 -5.94 -15.42 2.30
N TYR A 140 -7.23 -15.81 2.27
CA TYR A 140 -8.13 -15.48 1.17
C TYR A 140 -8.33 -13.97 1.01
N ARG A 141 -8.51 -13.22 2.11
CA ARG A 141 -8.67 -11.75 2.04
C ARG A 141 -7.46 -11.06 1.44
N TYR A 142 -6.27 -11.36 1.92
CA TYR A 142 -5.06 -10.71 1.42
C TYR A 142 -4.73 -11.16 -0.01
N ARG A 143 -4.97 -12.45 -0.34
CA ARG A 143 -4.82 -12.97 -1.70
C ARG A 143 -5.74 -12.26 -2.66
N LYS A 144 -7.04 -12.18 -2.33
CA LYS A 144 -8.04 -11.48 -3.13
C LYS A 144 -7.68 -10.01 -3.34
N LYS A 145 -7.23 -9.31 -2.28
CA LYS A 145 -6.77 -7.91 -2.40
C LYS A 145 -5.61 -7.75 -3.39
N LEU A 146 -4.61 -8.64 -3.33
CA LEU A 146 -3.49 -8.63 -4.27
C LEU A 146 -3.93 -9.00 -5.70
N GLU A 147 -4.83 -9.96 -5.85
CA GLU A 147 -5.40 -10.34 -7.14
C GLU A 147 -6.21 -9.19 -7.78
N ASP A 148 -7.03 -8.50 -6.99
CA ASP A 148 -7.81 -7.33 -7.42
C ASP A 148 -6.89 -6.15 -7.80
N GLU A 149 -5.83 -5.90 -7.01
CA GLU A 149 -4.80 -4.90 -7.34
C GLU A 149 -4.08 -5.26 -8.64
N ARG A 150 -3.64 -6.52 -8.79
CA ARG A 150 -3.00 -7.04 -10.01
C ARG A 150 -3.92 -6.89 -11.21
N HIS A 151 -5.20 -7.22 -11.05
CA HIS A 151 -6.20 -7.09 -12.12
C HIS A 151 -6.33 -5.64 -12.59
N LYS A 152 -6.48 -4.69 -11.66
CA LYS A 152 -6.55 -3.26 -11.98
C LYS A 152 -5.31 -2.76 -12.73
N LEU A 153 -4.12 -3.22 -12.32
CA LEU A 153 -2.87 -2.84 -12.98
C LEU A 153 -2.74 -3.47 -14.37
N ILE A 154 -3.15 -4.73 -14.55
CA ILE A 154 -3.17 -5.38 -15.87
C ILE A 154 -4.12 -4.64 -16.83
N GLU A 155 -5.30 -4.23 -16.37
CA GLU A 155 -6.21 -3.41 -17.18
C GLU A 155 -5.62 -2.06 -17.57
N LYS A 156 -4.83 -1.45 -16.69
CA LYS A 156 -4.08 -0.23 -16.98
C LYS A 156 -2.96 -0.50 -18.00
N ALA A 157 -2.18 -1.56 -17.78
CA ALA A 157 -1.06 -1.95 -18.65
C ALA A 157 -1.51 -2.27 -20.08
N MET A 158 -2.64 -2.97 -20.25
CA MET A 158 -3.21 -3.26 -21.57
C MET A 158 -3.57 -1.99 -22.38
N LYS A 159 -3.80 -0.86 -21.71
CA LYS A 159 -4.12 0.41 -22.38
C LYS A 159 -2.87 1.22 -22.73
N ILE A 160 -1.84 1.16 -21.88
CA ILE A 160 -0.63 1.99 -22.00
C ILE A 160 0.44 1.31 -22.86
N ILE A 161 0.60 -0.01 -22.71
CA ILE A 161 1.65 -0.76 -23.39
C ILE A 161 1.04 -1.49 -24.59
N PRO A 162 1.38 -1.10 -25.83
CA PRO A 162 0.97 -1.86 -27.00
C PRO A 162 1.56 -3.27 -26.94
N SER A 163 0.76 -4.29 -27.29
CA SER A 163 1.15 -5.71 -27.25
C SER A 163 1.49 -6.26 -25.85
N TYR A 164 0.92 -5.68 -24.79
CA TYR A 164 1.06 -6.24 -23.44
C TYR A 164 0.36 -7.60 -23.29
N HIS A 165 1.10 -8.58 -22.78
CA HIS A 165 0.58 -9.91 -22.48
C HIS A 165 0.45 -10.08 -20.96
N PRO A 166 -0.76 -10.36 -20.43
CA PRO A 166 -0.92 -10.67 -19.02
C PRO A 166 -0.11 -11.89 -18.58
N PRO A 167 0.33 -11.96 -17.30
CA PRO A 167 1.02 -13.14 -16.77
C PRO A 167 0.21 -14.44 -16.94
N SER A 168 0.88 -15.59 -17.13
CA SER A 168 0.23 -16.89 -17.37
C SER A 168 -0.77 -17.30 -16.29
N ASP A 169 -0.51 -16.92 -15.05
CA ASP A 169 -1.31 -17.30 -13.88
C ASP A 169 -2.49 -16.33 -13.64
N TYR A 170 -2.63 -15.33 -14.52
CA TYR A 170 -3.72 -14.38 -14.44
C TYR A 170 -5.01 -14.96 -15.01
N ARG A 171 -6.02 -15.07 -14.15
CA ARG A 171 -7.39 -15.37 -14.54
C ARG A 171 -8.22 -14.08 -14.47
N ARG A 172 -8.78 -13.68 -15.60
CA ARG A 172 -9.72 -12.56 -15.65
C ARG A 172 -10.93 -12.90 -14.75
N PRO A 173 -11.31 -12.03 -13.79
CA PRO A 173 -12.51 -12.24 -13.00
C PRO A 173 -13.71 -12.44 -13.93
N THR A 174 -14.45 -13.54 -13.73
CA THR A 174 -15.68 -13.81 -14.49
C THR A 174 -16.68 -12.68 -14.22
N LYS A 175 -17.24 -12.11 -15.28
CA LYS A 175 -18.33 -11.12 -15.16
C LYS A 175 -19.49 -11.79 -14.43
N THR A 176 -20.06 -11.11 -13.45
CA THR A 176 -21.28 -11.56 -12.78
C THR A 176 -22.40 -11.65 -13.83
N GLN A 177 -22.92 -12.86 -14.04
CA GLN A 177 -24.04 -13.07 -14.95
C GLN A 177 -25.33 -12.82 -14.15
N GLU A 178 -25.91 -11.65 -14.34
CA GLU A 178 -27.25 -11.36 -13.83
C GLU A 178 -28.27 -12.02 -14.76
N LYS A 179 -29.13 -12.88 -14.21
CA LYS A 179 -30.21 -13.51 -14.98
C LYS A 179 -31.32 -12.48 -15.18
N VAL A 180 -31.44 -11.95 -16.39
CA VAL A 180 -32.57 -11.11 -16.78
C VAL A 180 -33.72 -12.01 -17.21
N TYR A 181 -34.84 -11.96 -16.49
CA TYR A 181 -36.06 -12.66 -16.87
C TYR A 181 -36.79 -11.86 -17.95
N VAL A 182 -37.08 -12.51 -19.09
CA VAL A 182 -37.85 -11.91 -20.19
C VAL A 182 -39.33 -12.30 -20.01
N PRO A 183 -40.26 -11.35 -19.85
CA PRO A 183 -41.68 -11.64 -19.66
C PRO A 183 -42.35 -11.97 -20.99
N VAL A 184 -42.19 -13.21 -21.45
CA VAL A 184 -42.78 -13.70 -22.72
C VAL A 184 -44.30 -13.90 -22.61
N ASN A 185 -44.82 -14.16 -21.40
CA ASN A 185 -46.24 -14.44 -21.19
C ASN A 185 -47.12 -13.19 -21.19
N ASP A 186 -46.59 -12.03 -20.79
CA ASP A 186 -47.36 -10.79 -20.68
C ASP A 186 -47.50 -10.07 -22.03
N TYR A 187 -46.58 -10.33 -22.97
CA TYR A 187 -46.57 -9.74 -24.32
C TYR A 187 -46.16 -10.78 -25.37
N PRO A 188 -47.04 -11.72 -25.73
CA PRO A 188 -46.73 -12.77 -26.72
C PRO A 188 -46.52 -12.22 -28.14
N GLU A 189 -46.96 -10.99 -28.42
CA GLU A 189 -46.84 -10.33 -29.73
C GLU A 189 -45.45 -9.68 -29.97
N ILE A 190 -44.62 -9.56 -28.94
CA ILE A 190 -43.31 -8.89 -29.03
C ILE A 190 -42.18 -9.93 -29.09
N ASN A 191 -41.51 -10.03 -30.24
CA ASN A 191 -40.30 -10.85 -30.39
C ASN A 191 -39.08 -10.18 -29.76
N PHE A 192 -38.87 -10.44 -28.47
CA PHE A 192 -37.71 -9.95 -27.71
C PHE A 192 -36.35 -10.49 -28.21
N SER A 193 -36.35 -11.50 -29.08
CA SER A 193 -35.15 -12.18 -29.58
C SER A 193 -34.39 -11.47 -30.71
N MET A 194 -35.03 -10.52 -31.42
CA MET A 194 -34.48 -9.97 -32.68
C MET A 194 -33.71 -8.66 -32.52
N HIS A 195 -33.84 -7.95 -31.38
CA HIS A 195 -33.24 -6.62 -31.21
C HIS A 195 -31.85 -6.61 -30.56
N SER A 196 -31.29 -7.78 -30.20
CA SER A 196 -29.99 -7.87 -29.49
C SER A 196 -28.83 -8.44 -30.31
N ASN A 197 -29.02 -8.76 -31.59
CA ASN A 197 -27.95 -9.27 -32.45
C ASN A 197 -27.70 -8.32 -33.63
N PRO A 198 -26.59 -7.57 -33.66
CA PRO A 198 -26.23 -6.81 -34.85
C PRO A 198 -25.81 -7.78 -35.97
N LEU A 199 -26.67 -7.85 -36.99
CA LEU A 199 -26.36 -8.09 -38.41
C LEU A 199 -25.35 -9.22 -38.72
N THR A 200 -25.88 -10.43 -38.96
CA THR A 200 -25.31 -11.33 -39.97
C THR A 200 -26.33 -11.51 -41.09
N PRO A 201 -26.06 -11.04 -42.32
CA PRO A 201 -27.00 -11.19 -43.43
C PRO A 201 -27.08 -12.66 -43.88
N PRO A 202 -28.26 -13.16 -44.28
CA PRO A 202 -28.39 -14.52 -44.79
C PRO A 202 -27.76 -14.65 -46.18
N LEU A 203 -27.01 -15.74 -46.39
CA LEU A 203 -26.54 -16.16 -47.71
C LEU A 203 -27.74 -16.62 -48.55
N CYS A 204 -27.90 -16.02 -49.73
CA CYS A 204 -28.83 -16.49 -50.75
C CYS A 204 -28.32 -17.78 -51.39
N THR A 205 -29.18 -18.79 -51.47
CA THR A 205 -29.20 -19.84 -52.51
C THR A 205 -30.63 -20.19 -52.82
#